data_AF-O16298-F1
#
_entry.id   AF-O16298-F1
#
_cell.length_a   1.000
_cell.length_b   1.000
_cell.length_c   1.000
_cell.angle_alpha   90.00
_cell.angle_beta   90.00
_cell.angle_gamma   90.00
#
_symmetry.space_group_name_H-M   'P 1'
#
loop_
_entity.id
_entity.type
_entity.pdbx_description
1 polymer ?
#
loop_
_entity_poly.entity_id
_entity_poly.type
_entity_poly.pdbx_seq_one_letter_code
_entity_poly.pdbx_strand_id
1 'polypeptide(L)' 'MVAWRAAGLNYVRYSQIAAEITRKCTKQVGGKAAVKKPEATLKITTWENGKQQK' A
#
# COMPACT_ATOMS: atom_id res chain seq x y z
N MET A 1 -2.75 -20.77 -10.15
CA MET A 1 -2.82 -19.88 -8.96
C MET A 1 -2.27 -18.53 -9.38
N VAL A 2 -2.95 -17.41 -9.11
CA VAL A 2 -2.45 -16.08 -9.51
C VAL A 2 -1.16 -15.75 -8.75
N ALA A 3 -0.11 -15.31 -9.46
CA ALA A 3 1.24 -15.14 -8.90
C ALA A 3 1.29 -14.25 -7.64
N TRP A 4 0.49 -13.18 -7.61
CA TRP A 4 0.43 -12.28 -6.46
C TRP A 4 -0.19 -12.93 -5.22
N ARG A 5 -1.09 -13.91 -5.37
CA ARG A 5 -1.60 -14.69 -4.22
C ARG A 5 -0.56 -15.65 -3.66
N ALA A 6 0.28 -16.24 -4.53
CA ALA A 6 1.37 -17.11 -4.09
C ALA A 6 2.44 -16.32 -3.30
N ALA A 7 2.63 -15.04 -3.61
CA ALA A 7 3.51 -14.14 -2.88
C ALA A 7 2.91 -13.59 -1.55
N GLY A 8 1.74 -14.08 -1.12
CA GLY A 8 1.10 -13.63 0.12
C GLY A 8 0.45 -12.25 0.05
N LEU A 9 0.30 -11.67 -1.15
CA LEU A 9 -0.37 -10.38 -1.30
C LEU A 9 -1.89 -10.56 -1.27
N ASN A 10 -2.56 -9.76 -0.42
CA ASN A 10 -4.00 -9.59 -0.52
C ASN A 10 -4.36 -8.72 -1.74
N TYR A 11 -5.62 -8.79 -2.16
CA TYR A 11 -6.10 -8.06 -3.35
C TYR A 11 -5.96 -6.54 -3.18
N VAL A 12 -6.21 -6.03 -1.97
CA VAL A 12 -6.12 -4.60 -1.67
C VAL A 12 -4.70 -4.09 -1.89
N ARG A 13 -3.70 -4.83 -1.40
CA ARG A 13 -2.28 -4.48 -1.55
C ARG A 13 -1.84 -4.60 -3.00
N TYR A 14 -2.25 -5.65 -3.71
CA TYR A 14 -1.98 -5.80 -5.14
C TYR A 14 -2.52 -4.60 -5.95
N SER A 15 -3.77 -4.22 -5.74
CA SER A 15 -4.41 -3.09 -6.44
C SER A 15 -3.74 -1.75 -6.10
N GLN A 16 -3.37 -1.54 -4.83
CA GLN A 16 -2.63 -0.35 -4.40
C GLN A 16 -1.29 -0.20 -5.12
N ILE A 17 -0.52 -1.29 -5.24
CA ILE A 17 0.77 -1.32 -5.94
C ILE A 17 0.56 -1.01 -7.43
N ALA A 18 -0.40 -1.67 -8.08
CA ALA A 18 -0.70 -1.42 -9.49
C ALA A 18 -1.03 0.06 -9.75
N ALA A 19 -1.91 0.64 -8.93
CA ALA A 19 -2.28 2.05 -9.04
C ALA A 19 -1.10 3.00 -8.78
N GLU A 20 -0.17 2.63 -7.88
CA GLU A 20 1.05 3.41 -7.64
C GLU A 20 1.96 3.43 -8.88
N ILE A 21 2.19 2.27 -9.50
CA ILE A 21 2.98 2.17 -10.72
C ILE A 21 2.32 2.94 -11.86
N THR A 22 1.01 2.79 -12.07
CA THR A 22 0.28 3.55 -13.09
C THR A 22 0.45 5.06 -12.91
N ARG A 23 0.40 5.57 -11.67
CA ARG A 23 0.63 7.00 -11.38
C ARG A 23 2.07 7.43 -11.64
N LYS A 24 3.06 6.56 -11.46
CA LYS A 24 4.47 6.86 -11.77
C LYS A 24 4.74 6.87 -13.27
N CYS A 25 4.06 6.02 -14.02
CA CYS A 25 4.24 5.91 -15.47
C CYS A 25 3.45 6.95 -16.28
N THR A 26 2.40 7.56 -15.72
CA THR A 26 1.65 8.60 -16.43
C THR A 26 2.43 9.92 -16.45
N LYS A 27 2.60 10.48 -17.66
CA LYS A 27 3.27 11.77 -17.87
C LYS A 27 2.46 12.85 -17.13
N GLN A 28 3.12 13.73 -16.36
CA GLN A 28 2.47 14.81 -15.59
C GLN A 28 1.92 15.92 -16.51
N VAL A 29 1.02 15.56 -17.43
CA VAL A 29 0.32 16.51 -18.30
C VAL A 29 -0.89 16.99 -17.51
N GLY A 30 -0.69 17.99 -16.65
CA GLY A 30 -1.77 18.61 -15.87
C GLY A 30 -1.50 18.79 -14.38
N GLY A 31 -0.28 19.15 -13.98
CA GLY A 31 0.03 19.88 -12.72
C GLY A 31 -0.23 19.17 -11.38
N LYS A 32 -1.05 18.11 -11.35
CA LYS A 32 -1.20 17.22 -10.20
C LYS A 32 -0.08 16.20 -10.26
N ALA A 33 1.16 16.68 -10.06
CA ALA A 33 2.29 15.84 -9.76
C ALA A 33 1.82 14.77 -8.78
N ALA A 34 1.83 13.52 -9.23
CA ALA A 34 1.21 12.37 -8.56
C ALA A 34 1.33 12.54 -7.06
N VAL A 35 0.24 12.97 -6.41
CA VAL A 35 0.25 13.36 -5.00
C VAL A 35 0.82 12.16 -4.27
N LYS A 36 2.06 12.30 -3.77
CA LYS A 36 2.72 11.25 -3.01
C LYS A 36 1.73 10.91 -1.90
N LYS A 37 1.20 9.69 -1.94
CA LYS A 37 0.28 9.24 -0.90
C LYS A 37 1.04 9.44 0.42
N PRO A 38 0.48 10.14 1.41
CA PRO A 38 1.16 10.31 2.69
C PRO A 38 1.52 8.91 3.21
N GLU A 39 2.78 8.76 3.64
CA GLU A 39 3.22 7.51 4.26
C GLU A 39 2.27 7.19 5.41
N ALA A 40 1.91 5.92 5.56
CA ALA A 40 1.01 5.52 6.62
C ALA A 40 1.70 5.74 7.97
N THR A 41 1.35 6.82 8.66
CA THR A 41 1.87 7.15 10.00
C THR A 41 1.27 6.26 11.11
N LEU A 42 0.34 5.37 10.75
CA LEU A 42 -0.30 4.46 11.69
C LEU A 42 0.69 3.43 12.19
N LYS A 43 1.04 3.53 13.49
CA LYS A 43 1.71 2.46 14.21
C LYS A 43 0.67 1.43 14.62
N ILE A 44 0.84 0.20 14.13
CA ILE A 44 0.03 -0.94 14.53
C ILE A 44 0.67 -1.54 15.76
N THR A 45 -0.15 -1.77 16.78
CA THR A 45 0.27 -2.33 18.04
C THR A 45 -0.56 -3.57 18.32
N THR A 46 0.09 -4.71 18.45
CA THR A 46 -0.57 -5.97 18.80
C THR A 46 -0.80 -6.03 20.30
N TRP A 47 -2.00 -6.46 20.70
CA TRP A 47 -2.37 -6.64 22.10
C TRP A 47 -2.69 -8.12 22.32
N GLU A 48 -2.05 -8.74 23.30
CA GLU A 48 -2.38 -10.10 23.74
C GLU A 48 -2.53 -10.12 25.25
N ASN A 49 -3.54 -10.85 25.75
CA ASN A 49 -3.83 -10.99 27.17
C ASN A 49 -3.87 -9.65 27.94
N GLY A 50 -4.41 -8.61 27.32
CA GLY A 50 -4.58 -7.28 27.92
C GLY A 50 -3.30 -6.45 28.05
N LYS A 51 -2.17 -6.92 27.50
CA LYS A 51 -0.91 -6.15 27.47
C LYS A 51 -0.49 -5.85 26.05
N GLN A 52 0.08 -4.67 25.88
CA GLN A 52 0.67 -4.24 24.63
C GLN A 52 1.92 -5.08 24.34
N GLN A 53 1.90 -5.87 23.27
CA GLN A 53 3.07 -6.55 22.73
C GLN A 53 3.84 -5.55 21.85
N LYS A 54 5.17 -5.54 22.03
CA LYS A 54 6.07 -4.59 21.39
C LYS A 54 6.42 -5.02 19.97
#